data_AF-A0A7J6PQ45-F1
#
_entry.id   AF-A0A7J6PQ45-F1
#
_cell.length_a   1.000
_cell.length_b   1.000
_cell.length_c   1.000
_cell.angle_alpha   90.00
_cell.angle_beta   90.00
_cell.angle_gamma   90.00
#
_symmetry.space_group_name_H-M   'P 1'
#
loop_
_entity.id
_entity.type
_entity.pdbx_description
1 polymer ?
#
loop_
_entity_poly.entity_id
_entity_poly.type
_entity_poly.pdbx_seq_one_letter_code
_entity_poly.pdbx_strand_id
1 'polypeptide(L)'
;MCERLGRFNHHNGLKLIARAHQLIMEGYNWSHEKNVVTIFSAPNYCYRCGNQAAVMELDENMKYTFLQFDPAPRRGDPTTVRKL
;
A
#
# COMPACT_ATOMS: atom_id res chain seq x y z
N MET A 1 -1.35 20.76 8.74
CA MET A 1 -0.56 20.02 7.72
C MET A 1 -1.45 19.39 6.64
N CYS A 2 -2.59 18.76 6.98
CA CYS A 2 -3.51 18.14 6.01
C CYS A 2 -4.01 19.08 4.91
N GLU A 3 -4.39 20.33 5.25
CA GLU A 3 -4.89 21.27 4.26
C GLU A 3 -3.91 21.63 3.14
N ARG A 4 -2.59 21.57 3.39
CA ARG A 4 -1.59 21.93 2.37
C ARG A 4 -1.59 20.94 1.21
N LEU A 5 -1.74 19.65 1.51
CA LEU A 5 -1.82 18.59 0.49
C LEU A 5 -3.15 18.63 -0.26
N GLY A 6 -4.25 18.89 0.44
CA GLY A 6 -5.54 19.14 -0.22
C GLY A 6 -5.47 20.34 -1.18
N ARG A 7 -4.86 21.45 -0.75
CA ARG A 7 -4.59 22.60 -1.64
C ARG A 7 -3.68 22.22 -2.81
N PHE A 8 -2.58 21.52 -2.58
CA PHE A 8 -1.70 21.07 -3.66
C PHE A 8 -2.45 20.25 -4.70
N ASN A 9 -3.24 19.27 -4.27
CA ASN A 9 -4.04 18.44 -5.17
C ASN A 9 -5.02 19.30 -5.99
N HIS A 10 -5.76 20.20 -5.33
CA HIS A 10 -6.70 21.09 -5.99
C HIS A 10 -6.03 22.00 -7.04
N HIS A 11 -4.95 22.69 -6.67
CA HIS A 11 -4.24 23.61 -7.59
C HIS A 11 -3.65 22.90 -8.82
N ASN A 12 -3.32 21.61 -8.69
CA ASN A 12 -2.73 20.82 -9.77
C ASN A 12 -3.74 19.87 -10.46
N GLY A 13 -5.03 19.96 -10.13
CA GLY A 13 -6.05 19.07 -10.70
C GLY A 13 -5.89 17.59 -10.35
N LEU A 14 -5.20 17.26 -9.26
CA LEU A 14 -4.98 15.89 -8.79
C LEU A 14 -6.11 15.47 -7.84
N LYS A 15 -6.48 14.18 -7.89
CA LYS A 15 -7.46 13.59 -6.96
C LYS A 15 -6.81 12.97 -5.72
N LEU A 16 -5.58 12.49 -5.86
CA LEU A 16 -4.89 11.67 -4.86
C LEU A 16 -3.38 11.68 -5.13
N ILE A 17 -2.60 11.64 -4.06
CA ILE A 17 -1.17 11.28 -4.13
C ILE A 17 -1.01 9.83 -3.64
N ALA A 18 -0.51 8.95 -4.50
CA ALA A 18 -0.03 7.63 -4.11
C ALA A 18 1.50 7.66 -3.98
N ARG A 19 2.03 7.16 -2.86
CA ARG A 19 3.48 7.14 -2.60
C ARG A 19 3.93 5.85 -1.92
N ALA A 20 5.24 5.56 -1.94
CA ALA A 20 5.84 4.39 -1.31
C ALA A 20 6.70 4.74 -0.09
N HIS A 21 7.97 4.34 -0.02
CA HIS A 21 9.08 4.82 0.84
C HIS A 21 8.97 4.71 2.39
N GLN A 22 7.77 4.68 3.00
CA GLN A 22 7.61 4.45 4.44
C GLN A 22 7.06 3.03 4.65
N LEU A 23 7.65 2.30 5.59
CA LEU A 23 7.14 0.99 6.00
C LEU A 23 5.74 1.16 6.59
N ILE A 24 4.78 0.40 6.08
CA ILE A 24 3.42 0.30 6.61
C ILE A 24 3.15 -1.16 6.97
N MET A 25 2.70 -1.42 8.20
CA MET A 25 2.49 -2.77 8.71
C MET A 25 1.45 -3.55 7.91
N GLU A 26 0.37 -2.90 7.52
CA GLU A 26 -0.72 -3.51 6.72
C GLU A 26 -0.46 -3.43 5.21
N GLY A 27 0.72 -2.99 4.78
CA GLY A 27 1.04 -2.79 3.36
C GLY A 27 0.49 -1.50 2.74
N TYR A 28 -0.57 -0.89 3.28
CA TYR A 28 -0.96 0.47 2.90
C TYR A 28 -1.65 1.24 4.03
N ASN A 29 -1.58 2.57 3.99
CA ASN A 29 -2.26 3.44 4.95
C ASN A 29 -2.71 4.76 4.31
N TRP A 30 -3.89 5.23 4.71
CA TRP A 30 -4.41 6.53 4.34
C TRP A 30 -4.00 7.60 5.34
N SER A 31 -3.69 8.79 4.82
CA SER A 31 -3.34 9.94 5.64
C SER A 31 -3.89 11.22 5.03
N HIS A 32 -3.82 12.30 5.79
CA HIS A 32 -4.23 13.63 5.34
C HIS A 32 -5.65 13.67 4.77
N GLU A 33 -6.63 13.20 5.54
CA GLU A 33 -8.05 13.15 5.11
C GLU A 33 -8.24 12.38 3.80
N LYS A 34 -7.49 11.29 3.64
CA LYS A 34 -7.47 10.43 2.44
C LYS A 34 -6.96 11.14 1.16
N ASN A 35 -6.26 12.26 1.28
CA ASN A 35 -5.60 12.90 0.14
C ASN A 35 -4.26 12.23 -0.25
N VAL A 36 -3.72 11.40 0.64
CA VAL A 36 -2.45 10.67 0.41
C VAL A 36 -2.62 9.22 0.86
N VAL A 37 -2.22 8.30 -0.01
CA VAL A 37 -2.04 6.88 0.34
C VAL A 37 -0.56 6.51 0.28
N THR A 38 -0.09 5.86 1.33
CA THR A 38 1.22 5.21 1.36
C THR A 38 1.05 3.72 1.10
N ILE A 39 1.78 3.16 0.14
CA ILE A 39 1.74 1.75 -0.27
C ILE A 39 3.14 1.16 -0.13
N PHE A 40 3.25 -0.02 0.47
CA PHE A 40 4.49 -0.73 0.69
C PHE A 40 4.35 -2.15 0.16
N SER A 41 5.17 -2.53 -0.81
CA SER A 41 4.99 -3.77 -1.58
C SER A 41 6.00 -4.88 -1.25
N ALA A 42 6.81 -4.71 -0.20
CA ALA A 42 7.78 -5.71 0.25
C ALA A 42 7.31 -6.36 1.57
N PRO A 43 6.71 -7.57 1.54
CA PRO A 43 6.19 -8.20 2.74
C PRO A 43 7.34 -8.72 3.60
N ASN A 44 7.18 -8.66 4.93
CA ASN A 44 8.21 -8.94 5.93
C ASN A 44 9.55 -8.28 5.57
N TYR A 45 9.52 -6.95 5.47
CA TYR A 45 10.68 -6.13 5.09
C TYR A 45 11.92 -6.48 5.91
N CYS A 46 13.06 -6.57 5.23
CA CYS A 46 14.34 -7.02 5.80
C CYS A 46 14.24 -8.37 6.56
N TYR A 47 13.26 -9.22 6.22
CA TYR A 47 12.96 -10.51 6.86
C TYR A 47 12.64 -10.47 8.35
N ARG A 48 12.38 -9.27 8.91
CA ARG A 48 12.23 -9.06 10.35
C ARG A 48 11.04 -8.19 10.75
N CYS A 49 10.52 -7.38 9.83
CA CYS A 49 9.49 -6.39 10.17
C CYS A 49 8.11 -7.01 10.34
N GLY A 50 7.84 -8.17 9.73
CA GLY A 50 6.54 -8.85 9.85
C GLY A 50 5.36 -8.11 9.21
N ASN A 51 5.59 -7.08 8.40
CA ASN A 51 4.53 -6.36 7.70
C ASN A 51 3.94 -7.18 6.54
N GLN A 52 2.68 -6.95 6.23
CA GLN A 52 2.09 -7.29 4.95
C GLN A 52 2.56 -6.33 3.86
N ALA A 53 2.37 -6.73 2.61
CA ALA A 53 2.55 -5.86 1.46
C ALA A 53 1.22 -5.58 0.78
N ALA A 54 1.18 -4.50 0.00
CA ALA A 54 0.02 -4.19 -0.82
C ALA A 54 0.42 -3.72 -2.23
N VAL A 55 -0.51 -3.92 -3.17
CA VAL A 55 -0.57 -3.27 -4.49
C VAL A 55 -1.86 -2.48 -4.58
N MET A 56 -1.78 -1.28 -5.16
CA MET A 56 -2.97 -0.50 -5.54
C MET A 56 -3.20 -0.71 -7.04
N GLU A 57 -4.33 -1.28 -7.38
CA GLU A 57 -4.78 -1.39 -8.77
C GLU A 57 -5.65 -0.18 -9.10
N LEU A 58 -5.47 0.40 -10.28
CA LEU A 58 -6.23 1.54 -10.77
C LEU A 58 -6.78 1.21 -12.16
N ASP A 59 -8.08 1.37 -12.35
CA ASP A 59 -8.72 1.14 -13.64
C ASP A 59 -8.80 2.42 -14.51
N GLU A 60 -9.31 2.27 -15.73
CA GLU A 60 -9.48 3.36 -16.70
C GLU A 60 -10.44 4.46 -16.22
N ASN A 61 -11.31 4.16 -15.25
CA ASN A 61 -12.27 5.09 -14.68
C ASN A 61 -11.75 5.75 -13.38
N MET A 62 -10.46 5.61 -13.08
CA MET A 62 -9.81 6.09 -11.86
C MET A 62 -10.39 5.47 -10.57
N LYS A 63 -11.04 4.31 -10.67
CA LYS A 63 -11.43 3.51 -9.52
C LYS A 63 -10.26 2.66 -9.09
N TYR A 64 -10.07 2.52 -7.80
CA TYR A 64 -8.96 1.76 -7.25
C TYR A 64 -9.39 0.68 -6.26
N THR A 65 -8.59 -0.36 -6.17
CA THR A 65 -8.66 -1.45 -5.19
C THR A 65 -7.28 -1.71 -4.60
N PHE A 66 -7.23 -2.28 -3.41
CA PHE A 66 -5.97 -2.71 -2.79
C PHE A 66 -5.96 -4.23 -2.67
N LEU A 67 -4.87 -4.84 -3.12
CA LEU A 67 -4.57 -6.24 -2.88
C LEU A 67 -3.47 -6.31 -1.83
N GLN A 68 -3.81 -6.84 -0.65
CA GLN A 68 -2.84 -7.12 0.41
C GLN A 68 -2.36 -8.57 0.31
N PHE A 69 -1.08 -8.81 0.59
CA PHE A 69 -0.48 -10.14 0.53
C PHE A 69 0.61 -10.33 1.57
N ASP A 70 0.69 -11.56 2.05
CA ASP A 70 1.70 -12.02 3.00
C ASP A 70 3.02 -12.37 2.31
N PRO A 71 4.12 -12.53 3.07
CA PRO A 71 5.38 -13.02 2.51
C PRO A 71 5.19 -14.36 1.82
N ALA A 72 5.91 -14.55 0.72
CA ALA A 72 5.96 -15.86 0.09
C ALA A 72 6.50 -16.91 1.10
N PRO A 73 5.97 -18.14 1.08
CA PRO A 73 6.44 -19.21 1.93
C PRO A 73 7.94 -19.43 1.81
N ARG A 74 8.60 -19.74 2.92
CA ARG A 74 10.03 -20.06 2.90
C ARG A 74 10.21 -21.42 2.21
N ARG A 75 11.25 -21.53 1.38
CA ARG A 75 11.61 -22.81 0.75
C ARG A 75 11.85 -23.85 1.85
N GLY A 76 11.09 -24.96 1.82
CA GLY A 76 11.19 -26.04 2.80
C GLY A 76 10.21 -25.97 3.97
N ASP A 77 9.29 -25.00 4.01
CA ASP A 77 8.25 -24.91 5.05
C ASP A 77 7.03 -25.79 4.70
N PRO A 78 6.73 -26.85 5.47
CA PRO A 78 5.64 -27.79 5.19
C PRO A 78 4.24 -27.21 5.36
N THR A 79 4.09 -25.99 5.90
CA THR A 79 2.78 -25.33 6.11
C THR A 79 2.14 -24.79 4.82
N THR A 80 2.79 -24.92 3.68
CA THR A 80 2.32 -24.38 2.40
C THR A 80 1.42 -25.34 1.63
N VAL A 81 0.29 -25.75 2.20
CA VAL A 81 -0.81 -26.27 1.38
C VAL A 81 -1.68 -25.07 1.01
N ARG A 82 -1.70 -24.75 -0.29
CA ARG A 82 -2.40 -23.61 -0.88
C ARG A 82 -3.77 -23.38 -0.23
N LYS A 83 -3.97 -22.25 0.45
CA LYS A 83 -5.32 -21.68 0.56
C LYS A 83 -5.65 -21.13 -0.83
N LEU A 84 -6.33 -21.96 -1.62
CA LEU A 84 -7.12 -21.52 -2.77
C LEU A 84 -8.35 -20.74 -2.26
#